data_AF-A0A928PMY5-F1
#
_entry.id   AF-A0A928PMY5-F1
#
_cell.length_a   1.000
_cell.length_b   1.000
_cell.length_c   1.000
_cell.angle_alpha   90.00
_cell.angle_beta   90.00
_cell.angle_gamma   90.00
#
_symmetry.space_group_name_H-M   'P 1'
#
loop_
_entity.id
_entity.type
_entity.pdbx_description
1 polymer ?
#
loop_
_entity_poly.entity_id
_entity_poly.type
_entity_poly.pdbx_seq_one_letter_code
_entity_poly.pdbx_strand_id
1 'polypeptide(L)'
;MICKQCKNQISDDSSFCPVCGAPVEAQPQPQAQTPPQAPPPVSPGMPPQQPVYYNPADDYRILGGFLKAVVILLKIVGPILMGISLLVTLGTSIYSIMKILRYINTYSYLVKTIIVLILGVADTAFGIFILLNVGSKLEKRDAGFLKFYQMFLPIQIGIGFIINLIQGTGIAGKLGTAIPSLVISIVVFVLWNLYFVKSLRVYVYMGSDAYLRNSIFTKNVPAPGTSPYQQPPYQQPPTYN
;
A
#
# COMPACT_ATOMS: atom_id res chain seq x y z
N MET A 1 19.02 -21.10 42.77
CA MET A 1 18.23 -20.85 41.52
C MET A 1 19.08 -21.05 40.24
N ILE A 2 18.50 -21.07 39.02
CA ILE A 2 19.25 -21.28 37.75
C ILE A 2 19.31 -20.01 36.89
N CYS A 3 20.50 -19.66 36.38
CA CYS A 3 20.70 -18.53 35.48
C CYS A 3 19.87 -18.68 34.19
N LYS A 4 19.03 -17.70 33.86
CA LYS A 4 18.27 -17.73 32.60
C LYS A 4 19.18 -17.65 31.36
N GLN A 5 20.35 -17.02 31.48
CA GLN A 5 21.31 -16.80 30.39
C GLN A 5 22.21 -18.02 30.15
N CYS A 6 23.00 -18.45 31.15
CA CYS A 6 24.00 -19.51 30.96
C CYS A 6 23.61 -20.88 31.53
N LYS A 7 22.40 -21.01 32.11
CA LYS A 7 21.86 -22.25 32.70
C LYS A 7 22.65 -22.84 33.87
N ASN A 8 23.64 -22.13 34.40
CA ASN A 8 24.36 -22.59 35.60
C ASN A 8 23.56 -22.34 36.88
N GLN A 9 23.83 -23.17 37.89
CA GLN A 9 23.21 -23.07 39.21
C GLN A 9 23.88 -21.94 40.01
N ILE A 10 23.06 -21.08 40.61
CA ILE A 10 23.45 -19.88 41.33
C ILE A 10 22.88 -19.96 42.76
N SER A 11 23.64 -19.46 43.74
CA SER A 11 23.18 -19.29 45.13
C SER A 11 22.06 -18.25 45.23
N ASP A 12 21.09 -18.48 46.11
CA ASP A 12 19.89 -17.65 46.20
C ASP A 12 20.17 -16.23 46.71
N ASP A 13 21.33 -15.98 47.33
CA ASP A 13 21.74 -14.67 47.86
C ASP A 13 22.59 -13.82 46.90
N SER A 14 22.90 -14.31 45.69
CA SER A 14 23.79 -13.59 44.78
C SER A 14 23.03 -12.71 43.77
N SER A 15 23.39 -11.43 43.72
CA SER A 15 22.77 -10.44 42.83
C SER A 15 23.19 -10.58 41.36
N PHE A 16 24.26 -11.32 41.07
CA PHE A 16 24.80 -11.54 39.73
C PHE A 16 25.27 -12.98 39.56
N CYS A 17 25.15 -13.52 38.34
CA CYS A 17 25.68 -14.83 38.01
C CYS A 17 27.22 -14.80 37.99
N PRO A 18 27.92 -15.61 38.81
CA PRO A 18 29.39 -15.59 38.87
C PRO A 18 30.05 -16.12 37.59
N VAL A 19 29.31 -16.81 36.73
CA VAL A 19 29.85 -17.45 35.53
C VAL A 19 29.68 -16.59 34.28
N CYS A 20 28.59 -15.83 34.16
CA CYS A 20 28.33 -15.03 32.96
C CYS A 20 28.07 -13.53 33.24
N GLY A 21 28.10 -13.10 34.50
CA GLY A 21 27.94 -11.69 34.90
C GLY A 21 26.52 -11.12 34.78
N ALA A 22 25.53 -11.92 34.36
CA ALA A 22 24.16 -11.44 34.19
C ALA A 22 23.50 -11.13 35.54
N PRO A 23 22.75 -10.01 35.66
CA PRO A 23 22.02 -9.67 36.87
C PRO A 23 20.90 -10.68 37.12
N VAL A 24 20.72 -11.03 38.38
CA VAL A 24 19.63 -11.88 38.83
C VAL A 24 18.48 -10.99 39.27
N GLU A 25 17.37 -11.05 38.55
CA GLU A 25 16.11 -10.46 39.03
C GLU A 25 15.65 -11.23 40.28
N ALA A 26 15.80 -10.62 41.45
CA ALA A 26 15.28 -11.14 42.70
C ALA A 26 13.76 -11.30 42.58
N GLN A 27 13.25 -12.52 42.81
CA GLN A 27 11.81 -12.72 42.91
C GLN A 27 11.30 -11.92 44.12
N PRO A 28 10.17 -11.19 43.99
CA PRO A 28 9.60 -10.44 45.10
C PRO A 28 9.22 -11.40 46.23
N GLN A 29 9.86 -11.21 47.39
CA GLN A 29 9.48 -11.90 48.62
C GLN A 29 8.02 -11.59 48.98
N PRO A 30 7.25 -12.56 49.52
CA PRO A 30 5.94 -12.30 50.08
C PRO A 30 6.07 -11.31 51.25
N GLN A 31 5.54 -10.09 51.08
CA GLN A 31 5.55 -9.07 52.12
C GLN A 31 4.67 -9.50 53.30
N ALA A 32 5.27 -9.59 54.48
CA ALA A 32 4.57 -9.64 55.75
C ALA A 32 3.80 -8.33 55.97
N GLN A 33 2.53 -8.43 56.37
CA GLN A 33 1.64 -7.31 56.65
C GLN A 33 2.13 -6.51 57.87
N THR A 34 2.60 -5.29 57.64
CA THR A 34 2.76 -4.25 58.66
C THR A 34 1.45 -3.46 58.85
N PRO A 35 1.15 -3.00 60.07
CA PRO A 35 -0.08 -2.27 60.38
C PRO A 35 -0.15 -0.91 59.67
N PRO A 36 -1.37 -0.34 59.46
CA PRO A 36 -1.59 0.80 58.58
C PRO A 36 -0.85 2.06 59.05
N GLN A 37 0.19 2.45 58.31
CA GLN A 37 0.79 3.77 58.43
C GLN A 37 -0.12 4.81 57.78
N ALA A 38 -0.33 5.93 58.50
CA ALA A 38 -1.04 7.09 58.01
C ALA A 38 -0.45 7.58 56.68
N PRO A 39 -1.28 8.04 55.72
CA PRO A 39 -0.81 8.49 54.43
C PRO A 39 0.17 9.66 54.58
N PRO A 40 1.31 9.65 53.85
CA PRO A 40 2.25 10.76 53.88
C PRO A 40 1.58 12.05 53.39
N PRO A 41 1.94 13.22 53.95
CA PRO A 41 1.41 14.51 53.53
C PRO A 41 1.73 14.74 52.05
N VAL A 42 0.67 14.96 51.26
CA VAL A 42 0.74 15.28 49.84
C VAL A 42 1.48 16.60 49.70
N SER A 43 2.68 16.57 49.11
CA SER A 43 3.48 17.76 48.86
C SER A 43 2.74 18.64 47.81
N PRO A 44 2.25 19.84 48.17
CA PRO A 44 1.55 20.72 47.24
C PRO A 44 2.58 21.42 46.37
N GLY A 45 2.76 20.98 45.12
CA GLY A 45 3.70 21.69 44.24
C GLY A 45 4.04 21.05 42.89
N MET A 46 3.57 19.84 42.57
CA MET A 46 3.74 19.35 41.20
C MET A 46 2.73 20.07 40.30
N PRO A 47 3.17 20.92 39.34
CA PRO A 47 2.25 21.49 38.36
C PRO A 47 1.57 20.32 37.62
N PRO A 48 0.27 20.43 37.31
CA PRO A 48 -0.43 19.37 36.58
C PRO A 48 0.39 19.05 35.33
N GLN A 49 0.82 17.79 35.20
CA GLN A 49 1.46 17.33 33.98
C GLN A 49 0.51 17.66 32.84
N GLN A 50 0.89 18.66 32.04
CA GLN A 50 0.13 18.97 30.85
C GLN A 50 0.13 17.70 30.01
N PRO A 51 -1.03 17.22 29.55
CA PRO A 51 -1.08 16.04 28.72
C PRO A 51 -0.13 16.30 27.55
N VAL A 52 0.88 15.44 27.41
CA VAL A 52 1.80 15.50 26.27
C VAL A 52 0.92 15.36 25.04
N TYR A 53 0.72 16.48 24.35
CA TYR A 53 -0.07 16.52 23.14
C TYR A 53 0.75 15.81 22.06
N TYR A 54 0.59 14.49 21.99
CA TYR A 54 1.14 13.70 20.92
C TYR A 54 0.43 14.15 19.64
N ASN A 55 1.13 14.94 18.84
CA ASN A 55 0.67 15.32 17.51
C ASN A 55 0.97 14.14 16.58
N PRO A 56 -0.03 13.35 16.17
CA PRO A 56 0.22 12.18 15.34
C PRO A 56 0.90 12.57 14.02
N ALA A 57 0.76 13.83 13.58
CA ALA A 57 1.35 14.35 12.35
C ALA A 57 2.89 14.24 12.28
N ASP A 58 3.59 14.23 13.42
CA ASP A 58 5.05 14.23 13.44
C ASP A 58 5.64 12.86 13.07
N ASP A 59 5.04 11.75 13.51
CA ASP A 59 5.45 10.40 13.11
C ASP A 59 5.11 10.10 11.64
N TYR A 60 4.11 10.78 11.08
CA TYR A 60 3.73 10.59 9.68
C TYR A 60 4.61 11.33 8.67
N ARG A 61 5.52 12.21 9.11
CA ARG A 61 6.50 12.88 8.21
C ARG A 61 7.46 11.88 7.55
N ILE A 62 7.92 10.87 8.30
CA ILE A 62 8.76 9.78 7.76
C ILE A 62 7.92 8.89 6.82
N LEU A 63 6.64 8.73 7.13
CA LEU A 63 5.71 7.88 6.39
C LEU A 63 5.27 8.48 5.04
N GLY A 64 5.27 9.81 4.91
CA GLY A 64 5.07 10.51 3.63
C GLY A 64 6.13 10.16 2.58
N GLY A 65 7.30 9.68 3.00
CA GLY A 65 8.36 9.20 2.10
C GLY A 65 7.93 7.98 1.27
N PHE A 66 7.16 7.05 1.84
CA PHE A 66 6.69 5.87 1.11
C PHE A 66 5.74 6.25 -0.02
N LEU A 67 4.76 7.12 0.22
CA LEU A 67 3.82 7.50 -0.83
C LEU A 67 4.49 8.35 -1.92
N LYS A 68 5.47 9.19 -1.56
CA LYS A 68 6.34 9.85 -2.55
C LYS A 68 7.11 8.84 -3.40
N ALA A 69 7.67 7.79 -2.79
CA ALA A 69 8.34 6.71 -3.53
C ALA A 69 7.36 5.99 -4.47
N VAL A 70 6.13 5.73 -4.04
CA VAL A 70 5.06 5.18 -4.90
C VAL A 70 4.76 6.12 -6.07
N VAL A 71 4.65 7.43 -5.85
CA VAL A 71 4.44 8.42 -6.92
C VAL A 71 5.59 8.42 -7.94
N ILE A 72 6.85 8.40 -7.47
CA ILE A 72 8.03 8.29 -8.33
C ILE A 72 8.01 7.00 -9.14
N LEU A 73 7.70 5.88 -8.47
CA LEU A 73 7.59 4.56 -9.10
C LEU A 73 6.49 4.55 -10.18
N LEU A 74 5.34 5.16 -9.92
CA LEU A 74 4.24 5.26 -10.89
C LEU A 74 4.58 6.15 -12.09
N LYS A 75 5.31 7.26 -11.91
CA LYS A 75 5.59 8.23 -12.99
C LYS A 75 6.81 7.88 -13.83
N ILE A 76 7.81 7.22 -13.24
CA ILE A 76 9.09 6.98 -13.90
C ILE A 76 9.25 5.48 -14.19
N VAL A 77 9.25 4.67 -13.13
CA VAL A 77 9.55 3.23 -13.25
C VAL A 77 8.46 2.51 -14.04
N GLY A 78 7.19 2.82 -13.79
CA GLY A 78 6.04 2.22 -14.48
C GLY A 78 6.12 2.38 -16.00
N PRO A 79 6.20 3.61 -16.54
CA PRO A 79 6.32 3.83 -17.98
C PRO A 79 7.57 3.20 -18.61
N ILE A 80 8.70 3.17 -17.89
CA ILE A 80 9.92 2.50 -18.37
C ILE A 80 9.69 1.00 -18.53
N LEU A 81 9.15 0.34 -17.50
CA LEU A 81 8.86 -1.09 -17.54
C LEU A 81 7.84 -1.44 -18.64
N MET A 82 6.80 -0.60 -18.81
CA MET A 82 5.83 -0.74 -19.89
C MET A 82 6.48 -0.55 -21.28
N GLY A 83 7.39 0.41 -21.41
CA GLY A 83 8.17 0.62 -22.64
C GLY A 83 9.05 -0.59 -22.98
N ILE A 84 9.73 -1.17 -22.00
CA ILE A 84 10.53 -2.40 -22.20
C ILE A 84 9.61 -3.56 -22.63
N SER A 85 8.47 -3.74 -21.97
CA SER A 85 7.48 -4.76 -22.34
C SER A 85 6.99 -4.60 -23.79
N LEU A 86 6.78 -3.35 -24.23
CA LEU A 86 6.39 -3.05 -25.60
C LEU A 86 7.48 -3.42 -26.60
N LEU A 87 8.75 -3.10 -26.30
CA LEU A 87 9.88 -3.47 -27.17
C LEU A 87 10.01 -4.99 -27.33
N VAL A 88 9.84 -5.75 -26.25
CA VAL A 88 9.82 -7.23 -26.29
C VAL A 88 8.65 -7.75 -27.14
N THR A 89 7.47 -7.16 -26.98
CA THR A 89 6.27 -7.52 -27.76
C THR A 89 6.46 -7.22 -29.26
N LEU A 90 7.07 -6.07 -29.59
CA LEU A 90 7.40 -5.71 -30.97
C LEU A 90 8.41 -6.69 -31.56
N GLY A 91 9.49 -7.02 -30.84
CA GLY A 91 10.52 -7.95 -31.30
C GLY A 91 9.97 -9.34 -31.60
N THR A 92 9.14 -9.88 -30.69
CA THR A 92 8.48 -11.19 -30.88
C THR A 92 7.46 -11.16 -32.03
N SER A 93 6.72 -10.06 -32.20
CA SER A 93 5.79 -9.88 -33.32
C SER A 93 6.51 -9.81 -34.67
N ILE A 94 7.59 -9.04 -34.76
CA ILE A 94 8.41 -8.93 -35.98
C ILE A 94 9.01 -10.29 -36.35
N TYR A 95 9.57 -11.01 -35.37
CA TYR A 95 10.10 -12.35 -35.59
C TYR A 95 9.02 -13.31 -36.13
N SER A 96 7.81 -13.25 -35.54
CA SER A 96 6.68 -14.08 -35.97
C SER A 96 6.24 -13.75 -37.40
N ILE A 97 6.16 -12.46 -37.75
CA ILE A 97 5.84 -12.01 -39.12
C ILE A 97 6.90 -12.50 -40.11
N MET A 98 8.19 -12.35 -39.82
CA MET A 98 9.26 -12.85 -40.69
C MET A 98 9.19 -14.37 -40.90
N LYS A 99 8.89 -15.13 -39.85
CA LYS A 99 8.71 -16.58 -39.93
C LYS A 99 7.51 -16.95 -40.82
N ILE A 100 6.38 -16.25 -40.68
CA ILE A 100 5.18 -16.48 -41.50
C ILE A 100 5.46 -16.17 -42.97
N LEU A 101 6.04 -15.00 -43.26
CA LEU A 101 6.39 -14.58 -44.61
C LEU A 101 7.35 -15.56 -45.30
N ARG A 102 8.25 -16.21 -44.54
CA ARG A 102 9.22 -17.17 -45.08
C ARG A 102 8.63 -18.56 -45.33
N TYR A 103 7.67 -19.01 -44.52
CA TYR A 103 7.31 -20.43 -44.46
C TYR A 103 5.92 -20.76 -44.98
N ILE A 104 4.94 -19.85 -44.90
CA ILE A 104 3.53 -20.18 -45.10
C ILE A 104 2.73 -18.99 -45.67
N ASN A 105 2.05 -19.20 -46.81
CA ASN A 105 1.11 -18.24 -47.42
C ASN A 105 -0.26 -18.22 -46.68
N THR A 106 -0.26 -18.05 -45.36
CA THR A 106 -1.50 -18.01 -44.58
C THR A 106 -1.77 -16.60 -44.10
N TYR A 107 -2.47 -15.86 -44.97
CA TYR A 107 -2.96 -14.50 -44.75
C TYR A 107 -3.68 -14.31 -43.40
N SER A 108 -4.44 -15.30 -42.94
CA SER A 108 -5.20 -15.20 -41.68
C SER A 108 -4.30 -15.04 -40.44
N TYR A 109 -3.13 -15.68 -40.39
CA TYR A 109 -2.18 -15.51 -39.28
C TYR A 109 -1.51 -14.13 -39.31
N LEU A 110 -1.24 -13.60 -40.50
CA LEU A 110 -0.64 -12.27 -40.65
C LEU A 110 -1.60 -11.18 -40.16
N VAL A 111 -2.88 -11.24 -40.58
CA VAL A 111 -3.92 -10.31 -40.10
C VAL A 111 -4.09 -10.39 -38.58
N LYS A 112 -4.16 -11.61 -38.01
CA LYS A 112 -4.26 -11.81 -36.56
C LYS A 112 -3.08 -11.16 -35.83
N THR A 113 -1.86 -11.35 -36.33
CA THR A 113 -0.63 -10.80 -35.70
C THR A 113 -0.62 -9.28 -35.74
N ILE A 114 -1.04 -8.67 -36.86
CA ILE A 114 -1.13 -7.20 -36.98
C ILE A 114 -2.17 -6.63 -36.02
N ILE A 115 -3.36 -7.25 -35.93
CA ILE A 115 -4.41 -6.80 -35.00
C ILE A 115 -3.91 -6.85 -33.55
N VAL A 116 -3.28 -7.95 -33.15
CA VAL A 116 -2.71 -8.11 -31.81
C VAL A 116 -1.65 -7.04 -31.54
N LEU A 117 -0.80 -6.74 -32.52
CA LEU A 117 0.23 -5.74 -32.38
C LEU A 117 -0.36 -4.34 -32.14
N ILE A 118 -1.35 -3.94 -32.95
CA ILE A 118 -2.02 -2.63 -32.81
C ILE A 118 -2.69 -2.52 -31.45
N LEU A 119 -3.43 -3.54 -31.02
CA LEU A 119 -4.10 -3.55 -29.72
C LEU A 119 -3.10 -3.51 -28.56
N GLY A 120 -1.98 -4.24 -28.66
CA GLY A 120 -0.92 -4.23 -27.64
C GLY A 120 -0.24 -2.87 -27.51
N VAL A 121 0.03 -2.19 -28.62
CA VAL A 121 0.57 -0.82 -28.63
C VAL A 121 -0.42 0.15 -27.97
N ALA A 122 -1.70 0.08 -28.35
CA ALA A 122 -2.75 0.93 -27.79
C ALA A 122 -2.95 0.70 -26.29
N ASP A 123 -3.00 -0.56 -25.84
CA ASP A 123 -3.11 -0.94 -24.43
C ASP A 123 -1.93 -0.43 -23.61
N THR A 124 -0.70 -0.54 -24.13
CA THR A 124 0.49 -0.03 -23.46
C THR A 124 0.44 1.50 -23.36
N ALA A 125 0.10 2.20 -24.45
CA ALA A 125 0.00 3.66 -24.44
C ALA A 125 -1.07 4.15 -23.45
N PHE A 126 -2.21 3.47 -23.41
CA PHE A 126 -3.28 3.75 -22.46
C PHE A 126 -2.88 3.48 -21.01
N GLY A 127 -2.16 2.38 -20.75
CA GLY A 127 -1.60 2.06 -19.44
C GLY A 127 -0.62 3.13 -18.95
N ILE A 128 0.30 3.58 -19.81
CA ILE A 128 1.22 4.68 -19.52
C ILE A 128 0.45 5.97 -19.20
N PHE A 129 -0.57 6.30 -20.01
CA PHE A 129 -1.43 7.46 -19.76
C PHE A 129 -2.10 7.39 -18.38
N ILE A 130 -2.67 6.25 -17.99
CA ILE A 130 -3.29 6.05 -16.67
C ILE A 130 -2.26 6.25 -15.56
N LEU A 131 -1.08 5.62 -15.67
CA LEU A 131 -0.02 5.72 -14.67
C LEU A 131 0.45 7.16 -14.46
N LEU A 132 0.69 7.90 -15.54
CA LEU A 132 1.10 9.30 -15.48
C LEU A 132 0.02 10.19 -14.86
N ASN A 133 -1.25 9.98 -15.23
CA ASN A 133 -2.36 10.76 -14.67
C ASN A 133 -2.60 10.46 -13.19
N VAL A 134 -2.59 9.19 -12.79
CA VAL A 134 -2.71 8.79 -11.38
C VAL A 134 -1.54 9.37 -10.58
N GLY A 135 -0.30 9.21 -11.06
CA GLY A 135 0.88 9.76 -10.41
C GLY A 135 0.82 11.29 -10.26
N SER A 136 0.42 12.00 -11.32
CA SER A 136 0.26 13.46 -11.30
C SER A 136 -0.83 13.92 -10.32
N LYS A 137 -1.97 13.21 -10.27
CA LYS A 137 -3.05 13.52 -9.33
C LYS A 137 -2.67 13.21 -7.88
N LEU A 138 -1.95 12.10 -7.64
CA LEU A 138 -1.42 11.76 -6.32
C LEU A 138 -0.42 12.83 -5.84
N GLU A 139 0.51 13.26 -6.70
CA GLU A 139 1.49 14.31 -6.39
C GLU A 139 0.83 15.63 -6.01
N LYS A 140 -0.21 16.02 -6.76
CA LYS A 140 -1.01 17.22 -6.51
C LYS A 140 -2.02 17.06 -5.37
N ARG A 141 -2.11 15.87 -4.76
CA ARG A 141 -3.11 15.52 -3.73
C ARG A 141 -4.54 15.81 -4.16
N ASP A 142 -4.83 15.59 -5.44
CA ASP A 142 -6.13 15.84 -6.05
C ASP A 142 -7.16 14.83 -5.51
N ALA A 143 -8.21 15.31 -4.86
CA ALA A 143 -9.29 14.47 -4.34
C ALA A 143 -9.99 13.63 -5.43
N GLY A 144 -9.87 13.99 -6.71
CA GLY A 144 -10.40 13.20 -7.82
C GLY A 144 -9.56 11.98 -8.21
N PHE A 145 -8.38 11.75 -7.61
CA PHE A 145 -7.48 10.66 -8.03
C PHE A 145 -8.13 9.28 -7.88
N LEU A 146 -8.84 9.04 -6.78
CA LEU A 146 -9.41 7.73 -6.47
C LEU A 146 -10.56 7.41 -7.43
N LYS A 147 -11.38 8.41 -7.78
CA LYS A 147 -12.43 8.30 -8.80
C LYS A 147 -11.84 7.95 -10.16
N PHE A 148 -10.78 8.65 -10.55
CA PHE A 148 -10.06 8.42 -11.81
C PHE A 148 -9.51 6.98 -11.85
N TYR A 149 -8.80 6.56 -10.81
CA TYR A 149 -8.28 5.20 -10.68
C TYR A 149 -9.39 4.14 -10.80
N GLN A 150 -10.50 4.32 -10.09
CA GLN A 150 -11.64 3.39 -10.09
C GLN A 150 -12.37 3.31 -11.42
N MET A 151 -12.36 4.38 -12.22
CA MET A 151 -12.98 4.41 -13.54
C MET A 151 -12.09 3.75 -14.61
N PHE A 152 -10.79 4.07 -14.60
CA PHE A 152 -9.90 3.71 -15.71
C PHE A 152 -9.23 2.34 -15.54
N LEU A 153 -8.98 1.87 -14.31
CA LEU A 153 -8.32 0.58 -14.13
C LEU A 153 -9.17 -0.60 -14.63
N PRO A 154 -10.49 -0.70 -14.37
CA PRO A 154 -11.31 -1.78 -14.91
C PRO A 154 -11.35 -1.79 -16.44
N ILE A 155 -11.27 -0.62 -17.09
CA ILE A 155 -11.19 -0.51 -18.55
C ILE A 155 -9.89 -1.13 -19.05
N GLN A 156 -8.75 -0.80 -18.43
CA GLN A 156 -7.45 -1.43 -18.77
C GLN A 156 -7.50 -2.96 -18.60
N ILE A 157 -8.09 -3.44 -17.51
CA ILE A 157 -8.23 -4.89 -17.25
C ILE A 157 -9.06 -5.55 -18.35
N GLY A 158 -10.15 -4.90 -18.78
CA GLY A 158 -11.00 -5.37 -19.87
C GLY A 158 -10.26 -5.44 -21.21
N ILE A 159 -9.48 -4.42 -21.56
CA ILE A 159 -8.67 -4.40 -22.79
C ILE A 159 -7.64 -5.53 -22.77
N GLY A 160 -6.88 -5.69 -21.68
CA GLY A 160 -5.91 -6.76 -21.52
C GLY A 160 -6.55 -8.16 -21.62
N PHE A 161 -7.74 -8.34 -21.06
CA PHE A 161 -8.49 -9.60 -21.18
C PHE A 161 -8.88 -9.90 -22.63
N ILE A 162 -9.39 -8.91 -23.37
CA ILE A 162 -9.75 -9.05 -24.79
C ILE A 162 -8.52 -9.41 -25.63
N ILE A 163 -7.38 -8.75 -25.40
CA ILE A 163 -6.13 -9.05 -26.10
C ILE A 163 -5.72 -10.52 -25.88
N ASN A 164 -5.77 -11.00 -24.63
CA ASN A 164 -5.45 -12.40 -24.32
C ASN A 164 -6.41 -13.39 -25.02
N LEU A 165 -7.71 -13.06 -25.08
CA LEU A 165 -8.69 -13.87 -25.82
C LEU A 165 -8.43 -13.91 -27.33
N ILE A 166 -7.89 -12.84 -27.91
CA ILE A 166 -7.53 -12.83 -29.33
C ILE A 166 -6.28 -13.69 -29.54
N GLN A 167 -5.28 -13.60 -28.66
CA GLN A 167 -3.99 -14.27 -28.82
C GLN A 167 -4.09 -15.80 -28.75
N GLY A 168 -4.89 -16.36 -27.84
CA GLY A 168 -4.93 -17.81 -27.62
C GLY A 168 -5.28 -18.65 -28.86
N THR A 169 -4.72 -19.86 -28.93
CA THR A 169 -5.05 -20.88 -29.93
C THR A 169 -6.12 -21.83 -29.37
N GLY A 170 -7.25 -21.92 -30.07
CA GLY A 170 -8.40 -22.69 -29.58
C GLY A 170 -9.06 -22.09 -28.33
N ILE A 171 -10.20 -22.65 -27.91
CA ILE A 171 -10.97 -22.13 -26.76
C ILE A 171 -10.20 -22.35 -25.45
N ALA A 172 -9.61 -23.53 -25.26
CA ALA A 172 -8.84 -23.87 -24.06
C ALA A 172 -7.59 -22.99 -23.89
N GLY A 173 -6.85 -22.72 -24.99
CA GLY A 173 -5.67 -21.85 -24.94
C GLY A 173 -6.02 -20.40 -24.65
N LYS A 174 -7.13 -19.89 -25.22
CA LYS A 174 -7.62 -18.52 -24.95
C LYS A 174 -8.03 -18.32 -23.50
N LEU A 175 -8.80 -19.25 -22.94
CA LEU A 175 -9.27 -19.14 -21.56
C LEU A 175 -8.15 -19.42 -20.53
N GLY A 176 -7.21 -20.31 -20.88
CA GLY A 176 -6.12 -20.73 -19.99
C GLY A 176 -5.20 -19.58 -19.55
N THR A 177 -4.93 -18.60 -20.42
CA THR A 177 -4.11 -17.43 -20.05
C THR A 177 -4.95 -16.22 -19.64
N ALA A 178 -6.12 -16.04 -20.27
CA ALA A 178 -6.97 -14.87 -20.00
C ALA A 178 -7.60 -14.90 -18.61
N ILE A 179 -8.08 -16.07 -18.13
CA ILE A 179 -8.74 -16.18 -16.83
C ILE A 179 -7.78 -15.88 -15.67
N PRO A 180 -6.58 -16.50 -15.58
CA PRO A 180 -5.64 -16.18 -14.49
C PRO A 180 -5.25 -14.71 -14.50
N SER A 181 -4.99 -14.13 -15.68
CA SER A 181 -4.65 -12.70 -15.81
C SER A 181 -5.79 -11.79 -15.30
N LEU A 182 -7.04 -12.13 -15.62
CA LEU A 182 -8.21 -11.39 -15.16
C LEU A 182 -8.37 -11.49 -13.64
N VAL A 183 -8.25 -12.70 -13.07
CA VAL A 183 -8.34 -12.93 -11.62
C VAL A 183 -7.28 -12.14 -10.88
N ILE A 184 -6.01 -12.23 -11.31
CA ILE A 184 -4.90 -11.47 -10.70
C ILE A 184 -5.20 -9.97 -10.75
N SER A 185 -5.68 -9.47 -11.90
CA SER A 185 -5.98 -8.04 -12.07
C SER A 185 -7.11 -7.56 -11.16
N ILE A 186 -8.17 -8.37 -10.99
CA ILE A 186 -9.27 -8.08 -10.07
C ILE A 186 -8.76 -8.05 -8.62
N VAL A 187 -7.94 -9.03 -8.22
CA VAL A 187 -7.36 -9.08 -6.88
C VAL A 187 -6.49 -7.85 -6.62
N VAL A 188 -5.62 -7.48 -7.55
CA VAL A 188 -4.76 -6.28 -7.44
C VAL A 188 -5.63 -5.03 -7.33
N PHE A 189 -6.67 -4.89 -8.15
CA PHE A 189 -7.60 -3.76 -8.07
C PHE A 189 -8.26 -3.65 -6.70
N VAL A 190 -8.79 -4.76 -6.17
CA VAL A 190 -9.44 -4.80 -4.85
C VAL A 190 -8.44 -4.46 -3.74
N LEU A 191 -7.24 -5.03 -3.76
CA LEU A 191 -6.20 -4.77 -2.76
C LEU A 191 -5.78 -3.30 -2.75
N TRP A 192 -5.59 -2.69 -3.92
CA TRP A 192 -5.26 -1.27 -4.03
C TRP A 192 -6.41 -0.37 -3.58
N ASN A 193 -7.65 -0.73 -3.92
CA ASN A 193 -8.83 0.01 -3.47
C ASN A 193 -8.92 -0.03 -1.93
N LEU A 194 -8.79 -1.22 -1.34
CA LEU A 194 -8.76 -1.39 0.12
C LEU A 194 -7.60 -0.63 0.76
N TYR A 195 -6.41 -0.65 0.14
CA TYR A 195 -5.27 0.12 0.61
C TYR A 195 -5.58 1.62 0.63
N PHE A 196 -6.10 2.19 -0.45
CA PHE A 196 -6.44 3.62 -0.49
C PHE A 196 -7.52 4.00 0.51
N VAL A 197 -8.48 3.11 0.76
CA VAL A 197 -9.63 3.38 1.63
C VAL A 197 -9.26 3.25 3.11
N LYS A 198 -8.51 2.21 3.48
CA LYS A 198 -8.24 1.90 4.90
C LYS A 198 -6.90 2.44 5.39
N SER A 199 -5.98 2.82 4.50
CA SER A 199 -4.66 3.27 4.92
C SER A 199 -4.72 4.66 5.53
N LEU A 200 -4.47 4.73 6.84
CA LEU A 200 -4.23 6.00 7.54
C LEU A 200 -3.09 6.79 6.89
N ARG A 201 -2.12 6.10 6.26
CA ARG A 201 -1.00 6.75 5.55
C ARG A 201 -1.48 7.57 4.35
N VAL A 202 -2.43 7.01 3.60
CA VAL A 202 -3.03 7.69 2.43
C VAL A 202 -3.87 8.87 2.91
N TYR A 203 -4.66 8.67 3.95
CA TYR A 203 -5.45 9.74 4.56
C TYR A 203 -4.58 10.92 5.02
N VAL A 204 -3.52 10.66 5.80
CA VAL A 204 -2.60 11.70 6.29
C VAL A 204 -1.87 12.39 5.13
N TYR A 205 -1.44 11.63 4.11
CA TYR A 205 -0.80 12.22 2.93
C TYR A 205 -1.74 13.16 2.16
N MET A 206 -2.99 12.74 1.97
CA MET A 206 -4.00 13.54 1.29
C MET A 206 -4.47 14.73 2.13
N GLY A 207 -4.33 14.65 3.45
CA GLY A 207 -4.68 15.71 4.39
C GLY A 207 -6.20 15.93 4.55
N SER A 208 -7.04 15.13 3.90
CA SER A 208 -8.50 15.20 4.01
C SER A 208 -9.17 13.90 3.55
N ASP A 209 -10.45 13.74 3.90
CA ASP A 209 -11.35 12.67 3.42
C ASP A 209 -11.99 12.99 2.06
N ALA A 210 -11.67 14.13 1.44
CA ALA A 210 -12.27 14.58 0.18
C ALA A 210 -12.10 13.55 -0.94
N TYR A 211 -10.97 12.81 -0.95
CA TYR A 211 -10.74 11.76 -1.94
C TYR A 211 -11.65 10.54 -1.78
N LEU A 212 -12.07 10.23 -0.54
CA LEU A 212 -13.05 9.18 -0.26
C LEU A 212 -14.44 9.61 -0.72
N ARG A 213 -14.82 10.86 -0.45
CA ARG A 213 -16.11 11.43 -0.88
C ARG A 213 -16.28 11.45 -2.41
N ASN A 214 -15.19 11.62 -3.14
CA ASN A 214 -15.19 11.57 -4.60
C ASN A 214 -15.14 10.15 -5.18
N SER A 215 -14.91 9.12 -4.36
CA SER A 215 -14.87 7.73 -4.80
C SER A 215 -16.24 7.25 -5.31
N ILE A 216 -16.21 6.39 -6.34
CA ILE A 216 -17.40 5.69 -6.83
C ILE A 216 -17.87 4.65 -5.81
N PHE A 217 -16.95 3.89 -5.22
CA PHE A 217 -17.27 2.76 -4.35
C PHE A 217 -17.30 3.11 -2.87
N THR A 218 -16.63 4.17 -2.43
CA THR A 218 -16.42 4.44 -1.00
C THR A 218 -16.88 5.82 -0.53
N LYS A 219 -17.82 6.45 -1.24
CA LYS A 219 -18.30 7.81 -0.91
C LYS A 219 -18.83 7.95 0.53
N ASN A 220 -19.33 6.86 1.11
CA ASN A 220 -19.95 6.80 2.43
C ASN A 220 -19.07 6.13 3.51
N VAL A 221 -17.83 5.77 3.18
CA VAL A 221 -16.95 5.11 4.14
C VAL A 221 -16.37 6.16 5.09
N PRO A 222 -16.46 5.97 6.43
CA PRO A 222 -15.86 6.89 7.39
C PRO A 222 -14.34 6.94 7.21
N ALA A 223 -13.75 8.11 7.44
CA ALA A 223 -12.31 8.30 7.28
C ALA A 223 -11.53 7.39 8.25
N PRO A 224 -10.34 6.89 7.86
CA PRO A 224 -9.49 6.11 8.75
C PRO A 224 -9.15 6.92 10.01
N GLY A 225 -9.44 6.37 11.19
CA GLY A 225 -9.06 7.00 12.46
C GLY A 225 -10.03 8.06 12.97
N THR A 226 -11.16 8.34 12.30
CA THR A 226 -12.28 9.02 12.96
C THR A 226 -13.04 7.99 13.78
N SER A 227 -12.64 7.81 15.04
CA SER A 227 -13.55 7.17 16.01
C SER A 227 -14.87 7.96 15.97
N PRO A 228 -16.06 7.32 16.04
CA PRO A 228 -17.32 8.06 16.18
C PRO A 228 -17.35 8.98 17.41
N TYR A 229 -16.36 8.87 18.31
CA TYR A 229 -16.16 9.69 19.49
C TYR A 229 -15.08 10.77 19.36
N GLN A 230 -14.32 10.82 18.26
CA GLN A 230 -13.40 11.93 17.99
C GLN A 230 -14.19 13.07 17.36
N GLN A 231 -14.58 14.02 18.22
CA GLN A 231 -15.16 15.29 17.81
C GLN A 231 -14.32 15.92 16.71
N PRO A 232 -14.96 16.60 15.73
CA PRO A 232 -14.23 17.28 14.67
C PRO A 232 -13.13 18.16 15.27
N PRO A 233 -11.94 18.23 14.65
CA PRO A 233 -10.89 19.11 15.12
C PRO A 233 -11.51 20.48 15.30
N TYR A 234 -11.41 21.02 16.52
CA TYR A 234 -11.92 22.33 16.89
C TYR A 234 -11.80 23.25 15.69
N GLN A 235 -12.95 23.69 15.17
CA GLN A 235 -12.98 24.80 14.23
C GLN A 235 -12.10 25.88 14.86
N GLN A 236 -10.99 26.21 14.20
CA GLN A 236 -10.11 27.26 14.71
C GLN A 236 -11.00 28.46 15.01
N PRO A 237 -10.95 29.01 16.23
CA PRO A 237 -11.80 30.14 16.58
C PRO A 237 -11.62 31.22 15.52
N PRO A 238 -12.70 31.87 15.07
CA PRO A 238 -12.60 32.89 14.04
C PRO A 238 -11.53 33.90 14.47
N THR A 239 -10.52 34.08 13.63
CA THR A 239 -9.55 35.16 13.78
C THR A 239 -10.33 36.46 13.62
N TYR A 240 -10.69 37.08 14.75
CA TYR A 240 -11.17 38.45 14.78
C TYR A 240 -9.99 39.33 14.39
N ASN A 241 -10.04 39.85 13.16
CA ASN A 241 -9.21 40.97 12.72
C ASN A 241 -9.70 42.27 13.36
#